data_AF-A0A8B4BVT5-F1
#
_entry.id   AF-A0A8B4BVT5-F1
#
_cell.length_a   1.000
_cell.length_b   1.000
_cell.length_c   1.000
_cell.angle_alpha   90.00
_cell.angle_beta   90.00
_cell.angle_gamma   90.00
#
_symmetry.space_group_name_H-M   'P 1'
#
loop_
_entity.id
_entity.type
_entity.pdbx_description
1 polymer ?
#
loop_
_entity_poly.entity_id
_entity_poly.type
_entity_poly.pdbx_seq_one_letter_code
_entity_poly.pdbx_strand_id
1 'polypeptide(L)'
;MLSVKQLIEENNRKRQKLAPENKKFYNDLLVYLRLQTVLSEQQTEEVLMELLDHLLEGQKENKTAAQMFGGDPKAFADEIIRQLPKENKRNMVSFTIRIMILLLGIDLVINGITAFVVERFFSRPLLPFYPVGFKSIFWTPISEI
;
A
#
# COMPACT_ATOMS: atom_id res chain seq x y z
N MET A 1 -6.24 -23.83 -9.59
CA MET A 1 -5.41 -22.80 -8.96
C MET A 1 -5.57 -22.90 -7.46
N LEU A 2 -4.50 -22.76 -6.69
CA LEU A 2 -4.56 -22.66 -5.24
C LEU A 2 -5.22 -21.33 -4.85
N SER A 3 -5.90 -21.29 -3.71
CA SER A 3 -6.33 -20.01 -3.14
C SER A 3 -5.13 -19.22 -2.62
N VAL A 4 -5.26 -17.89 -2.56
CA VAL A 4 -4.22 -16.99 -2.01
C VAL A 4 -3.74 -17.45 -0.62
N LYS A 5 -4.67 -17.85 0.26
CA LYS A 5 -4.31 -18.36 1.59
C LYS A 5 -3.43 -19.60 1.54
N GLN A 6 -3.75 -20.54 0.64
CA GLN A 6 -2.94 -21.74 0.44
C GLN A 6 -1.58 -21.41 -0.16
N LEU A 7 -1.50 -20.45 -1.08
CA LEU A 7 -0.22 -19.97 -1.61
C LEU A 7 0.65 -19.39 -0.49
N ILE A 8 0.10 -18.53 0.36
CA ILE A 8 0.84 -17.93 1.50
C ILE A 8 1.31 -18.99 2.49
N GLU A 9 0.46 -19.97 2.81
CA GLU A 9 0.82 -21.06 3.72
C GLU A 9 1.96 -21.91 3.16
N GLU A 10 1.85 -22.29 1.88
CA GLU A 10 2.87 -23.07 1.20
C GLU A 10 4.17 -22.26 1.01
N ASN A 11 4.07 -20.96 0.76
CA ASN A 11 5.20 -20.03 0.70
C ASN A 11 5.97 -20.03 2.02
N ASN A 12 5.25 -19.92 3.15
CA ASN A 12 5.85 -19.94 4.48
C ASN A 12 6.59 -21.26 4.76
N ARG A 13 6.01 -22.40 4.35
CA ARG A 13 6.64 -23.73 4.46
C ARG A 13 7.86 -23.86 3.54
N LYS A 14 7.69 -23.44 2.28
CA LYS A 14 8.69 -23.23 1.22
C LYS A 14 9.98 -22.57 1.74
N ARG A 15 9.77 -21.37 2.25
CA ARG A 15 10.79 -20.40 2.67
C ARG A 15 11.66 -20.87 3.82
N GLN A 16 11.18 -21.77 4.65
CA GLN A 16 11.97 -22.35 5.74
C GLN A 16 13.12 -23.24 5.23
N LYS A 17 13.02 -23.75 3.99
CA LYS A 17 14.01 -24.65 3.39
C LYS A 17 15.14 -23.91 2.65
N LEU A 18 15.04 -22.60 2.52
CA LEU A 18 16.07 -21.78 1.87
C LEU A 18 17.30 -21.62 2.78
N ALA A 19 18.47 -21.67 2.14
CA ALA A 19 19.73 -21.26 2.76
C ALA A 19 19.67 -19.78 3.17
N PRO A 20 20.42 -19.36 4.19
CA PRO A 20 20.33 -17.99 4.74
C PRO A 20 20.50 -16.88 3.69
N GLU A 21 21.45 -17.06 2.75
CA GLU A 21 21.72 -16.09 1.68
C GLU A 21 20.53 -15.96 0.71
N ASN A 22 20.03 -17.10 0.23
CA ASN A 22 18.88 -17.16 -0.67
C ASN A 22 17.60 -16.64 0.00
N LYS A 23 17.44 -16.93 1.29
CA LYS A 23 16.31 -16.46 2.09
C LYS A 23 16.30 -14.94 2.26
N LYS A 24 17.48 -14.32 2.42
CA LYS A 24 17.60 -12.86 2.49
C LYS A 24 17.13 -12.22 1.18
N PHE A 25 17.68 -12.66 0.06
CA PHE A 25 17.30 -12.19 -1.28
C PHE A 25 15.79 -12.36 -1.53
N TYR A 26 15.25 -13.53 -1.21
CA TYR A 26 13.83 -13.81 -1.37
C TYR A 26 12.93 -12.94 -0.49
N ASN A 27 13.33 -12.66 0.75
CA ASN A 27 12.56 -11.76 1.62
C ASN A 27 12.51 -10.34 1.08
N ASP A 28 13.60 -9.85 0.50
CA ASP A 28 13.63 -8.52 -0.13
C ASP A 28 12.67 -8.47 -1.33
N LEU A 29 12.63 -9.52 -2.16
CA LEU A 29 11.62 -9.66 -3.22
C LEU A 29 10.19 -9.72 -2.70
N LEU A 30 9.96 -10.52 -1.66
CA LEU A 30 8.64 -10.71 -1.05
C LEU A 30 8.07 -9.39 -0.54
N VAL A 31 8.88 -8.59 0.16
CA VAL A 31 8.47 -7.27 0.63
C VAL A 31 8.20 -6.35 -0.56
N TYR A 32 9.10 -6.32 -1.55
CA TYR A 32 8.95 -5.41 -2.69
C TYR A 32 7.69 -5.73 -3.49
N LEU A 33 7.49 -6.98 -3.91
CA LEU A 33 6.36 -7.41 -4.73
C LEU A 33 5.02 -7.24 -4.02
N ARG A 34 4.91 -7.57 -2.73
CA ARG A 34 3.65 -7.40 -1.96
C ARG A 34 3.25 -5.94 -1.75
N LEU A 35 4.20 -5.00 -1.79
CA LEU A 35 3.91 -3.57 -1.72
C LEU A 35 3.46 -2.99 -3.07
N GLN A 36 3.63 -3.74 -4.17
CA GLN A 36 3.21 -3.29 -5.49
C GLN A 36 1.71 -3.41 -5.66
N THR A 37 1.06 -2.25 -5.77
CA THR A 37 -0.40 -2.20 -5.97
C THR A 37 -0.81 -2.49 -7.42
N VAL A 38 0.15 -2.69 -8.34
CA VAL A 38 -0.11 -2.93 -9.78
C VAL A 38 -0.40 -4.39 -10.13
N LEU A 39 -0.12 -5.32 -9.23
CA LEU A 39 -0.41 -6.75 -9.39
C LEU A 39 -1.57 -7.13 -8.46
N SER A 40 -2.35 -8.14 -8.84
CA SER A 40 -3.30 -8.74 -7.89
C SER A 40 -2.53 -9.48 -6.79
N GLU A 41 -3.16 -9.65 -5.64
CA GLU A 41 -2.61 -10.47 -4.54
C GLU A 41 -2.33 -11.90 -5.02
N GLN A 42 -3.24 -12.47 -5.83
CA GLN A 42 -3.05 -13.82 -6.35
C GLN A 42 -1.87 -13.93 -7.30
N GLN A 43 -1.74 -13.03 -8.28
CA GLN A 43 -0.59 -13.01 -9.18
C GLN A 43 0.73 -12.81 -8.40
N THR A 44 0.71 -11.96 -7.38
CA THR A 44 1.87 -11.71 -6.54
C THR A 44 2.32 -12.98 -5.83
N GLU A 45 1.40 -13.71 -5.21
CA GLU A 45 1.73 -14.95 -4.50
C GLU A 45 2.11 -16.10 -5.44
N GLU A 46 1.53 -16.17 -6.65
CA GLU A 46 1.91 -17.15 -7.68
C GLU A 46 3.35 -16.93 -8.15
N VAL A 47 3.73 -15.68 -8.44
CA VAL A 47 5.10 -15.30 -8.82
C VAL A 47 6.08 -15.60 -7.70
N LEU A 48 5.73 -15.24 -6.45
CA LEU A 48 6.60 -15.53 -5.30
C LEU A 48 6.82 -17.03 -5.12
N MET A 49 5.79 -17.85 -5.34
CA MET A 49 5.89 -19.31 -5.29
C MET A 49 6.79 -19.88 -6.39
N GLU A 50 6.69 -19.37 -7.62
CA GLU A 50 7.56 -19.76 -8.74
C GLU A 50 9.03 -19.42 -8.46
N LEU A 51 9.29 -18.20 -7.99
CA LEU A 51 10.64 -17.77 -7.59
C LEU A 51 11.21 -18.64 -6.46
N LEU A 52 10.36 -19.04 -5.52
CA LEU A 52 10.76 -19.92 -4.42
C LEU A 52 11.16 -21.31 -4.91
N ASP A 53 10.45 -21.84 -5.90
CA ASP A 53 10.76 -23.13 -6.52
C ASP A 53 12.08 -23.07 -7.30
N HIS A 54 12.30 -22.02 -8.09
CA HIS A 54 13.59 -21.82 -8.77
C HIS A 54 14.76 -21.67 -7.79
N LEU A 55 14.58 -20.90 -6.70
CA LEU A 55 15.61 -20.78 -5.67
C LEU A 55 15.96 -22.12 -5.01
N LEU A 56 14.95 -22.95 -4.73
CA LEU A 56 15.18 -24.28 -4.15
C LEU A 56 15.84 -25.24 -5.12
N GLU A 57 15.52 -25.15 -6.41
CA GLU A 57 16.19 -25.91 -7.47
C GLU A 57 17.65 -25.50 -7.62
N GLY A 58 17.94 -24.21 -7.77
CA GLY A 58 19.31 -23.73 -7.86
C GLY A 58 20.14 -24.02 -6.62
N GLN A 59 19.52 -24.01 -5.43
CA GLN A 59 20.20 -24.41 -4.19
C GLN A 59 20.65 -25.87 -4.21
N LYS A 60 19.93 -26.78 -4.87
CA LYS A 60 20.39 -28.18 -5.06
C LYS A 60 21.64 -28.27 -5.92
N GLU A 61 21.84 -27.30 -6.82
CA GLU A 61 23.02 -27.15 -7.66
C GLU A 61 24.12 -26.28 -7.03
N ASN A 62 23.99 -25.94 -5.74
CA ASN A 62 24.89 -25.01 -5.02
C ASN A 62 24.98 -23.60 -5.64
N LYS A 63 23.92 -23.16 -6.34
CA LYS A 63 23.80 -21.80 -6.86
C LYS A 63 23.13 -20.89 -5.83
N THR A 64 23.66 -19.68 -5.70
CA THR A 64 23.07 -18.61 -4.88
C THR A 64 22.05 -17.81 -5.69
N ALA A 65 21.11 -17.16 -5.00
CA ALA A 65 20.13 -16.27 -5.60
C ALA A 65 20.80 -15.17 -6.44
N ALA A 66 21.94 -14.64 -5.96
CA ALA A 66 22.70 -13.61 -6.67
C ALA A 66 23.29 -14.10 -8.00
N GLN A 67 23.66 -15.38 -8.08
CA GLN A 67 24.15 -16.00 -9.33
C GLN A 67 23.02 -16.29 -10.32
N MET A 68 21.80 -16.52 -9.82
CA MET A 68 20.64 -16.87 -10.65
C MET A 68 19.87 -15.65 -11.14
N PHE A 69 19.67 -14.67 -10.27
CA PHE A 69 18.78 -13.52 -10.50
C PHE A 69 19.52 -12.17 -10.44
N GLY A 70 20.84 -12.20 -10.23
CA GLY A 70 21.65 -11.00 -10.05
C GLY A 70 21.69 -10.50 -8.60
N GLY A 71 22.56 -9.52 -8.34
CA GLY A 71 22.80 -9.01 -6.98
C GLY A 71 21.78 -8.01 -6.45
N ASP A 72 20.81 -7.58 -7.26
CA ASP A 72 19.82 -6.57 -6.90
C ASP A 72 18.38 -7.13 -6.98
N PRO A 73 17.78 -7.52 -5.83
CA PRO A 73 16.41 -7.98 -5.76
C PRO A 73 15.40 -6.97 -6.34
N LYS A 74 15.62 -5.66 -6.18
CA LYS A 74 14.66 -4.64 -6.61
C LYS A 74 14.65 -4.51 -8.12
N ALA A 75 15.84 -4.44 -8.72
CA ALA A 75 15.97 -4.38 -10.18
C ALA A 75 15.33 -5.60 -10.84
N PHE A 76 15.55 -6.79 -10.27
CA PHE A 76 14.92 -8.02 -10.75
C PHE A 76 13.39 -8.00 -10.58
N ALA A 77 12.88 -7.56 -9.44
CA ALA A 77 11.44 -7.43 -9.24
C ALA A 77 10.80 -6.42 -10.21
N ASP A 78 11.47 -5.30 -10.50
CA ASP A 78 11.01 -4.30 -11.47
C ASP A 78 10.90 -4.89 -12.89
N GLU A 79 11.84 -5.76 -13.27
CA GLU A 79 11.78 -6.48 -14.54
C GLU A 79 10.55 -7.39 -14.60
N ILE A 80 10.32 -8.17 -13.55
CA ILE A 80 9.13 -9.04 -13.44
C ILE A 80 7.84 -8.22 -13.56
N ILE A 81 7.71 -7.13 -12.80
CA ILE A 81 6.52 -6.28 -12.80
C ILE A 81 6.23 -5.67 -14.18
N ARG A 82 7.28 -5.38 -14.97
CA ARG A 82 7.14 -4.86 -16.33
C ARG A 82 6.60 -5.91 -17.30
N GLN A 83 6.92 -7.18 -17.08
CA GLN A 83 6.50 -8.28 -17.95
C GLN A 83 5.09 -8.81 -17.59
N LEU A 84 4.66 -8.64 -16.34
CA LEU A 84 3.37 -9.16 -15.88
C LEU A 84 2.18 -8.27 -16.30
N PRO A 85 1.01 -8.89 -16.60
CA PRO A 85 -0.21 -8.15 -16.88
C PRO A 85 -0.68 -7.43 -15.61
N LYS A 86 -0.78 -6.09 -15.71
CA LYS A 86 -1.13 -5.22 -14.60
C LYS A 86 -2.63 -5.29 -14.30
N GLU A 87 -2.95 -5.33 -13.02
CA GLU A 87 -4.34 -5.29 -12.54
C GLU A 87 -4.99 -3.94 -12.82
N ASN A 88 -6.29 -3.99 -13.14
CA ASN A 88 -7.06 -2.80 -13.42
C ASN A 88 -7.61 -2.23 -12.11
N LYS A 89 -6.93 -1.22 -11.55
CA LYS A 89 -7.25 -0.60 -10.25
C LYS A 89 -8.54 0.25 -10.24
N ARG A 90 -9.41 0.13 -11.25
CA ARG A 90 -10.65 0.91 -11.35
C ARG A 90 -11.54 0.80 -10.10
N ASN A 91 -11.52 -0.37 -9.46
CA ASN A 91 -12.28 -0.62 -8.23
C ASN A 91 -11.64 0.01 -6.97
N MET A 92 -10.32 0.29 -6.99
CA MET A 92 -9.65 0.93 -5.86
C MET A 92 -10.00 2.42 -5.76
N VAL A 93 -10.21 3.07 -6.90
CA VAL A 93 -10.66 4.48 -6.96
C VAL A 93 -12.05 4.63 -6.36
N SER A 94 -13.00 3.76 -6.73
CA SER A 94 -14.36 3.81 -6.18
C SER A 94 -14.39 3.53 -4.67
N PHE A 95 -13.56 2.60 -4.19
CA PHE A 95 -13.39 2.34 -2.75
C PHE A 95 -12.82 3.55 -2.01
N THR A 96 -11.78 4.18 -2.56
CA THR A 96 -11.15 5.37 -1.96
C THR A 96 -12.12 6.55 -1.89
N ILE A 97 -12.86 6.81 -2.98
CA ILE A 97 -13.89 7.87 -3.03
C ILE A 97 -14.96 7.62 -1.96
N ARG A 98 -15.41 6.37 -1.80
CA ARG A 98 -16.41 6.01 -0.79
C ARG A 98 -15.93 6.30 0.64
N ILE A 99 -14.67 6.00 0.95
CA ILE A 99 -14.07 6.33 2.25
C ILE A 99 -14.01 7.85 2.46
N MET A 100 -13.59 8.60 1.44
CA MET A 100 -13.52 10.06 1.53
C MET A 100 -14.89 10.70 1.78
N ILE A 101 -15.93 10.24 1.09
CA ILE A 101 -17.31 10.71 1.31
C ILE A 101 -17.78 10.37 2.72
N LEU A 102 -17.47 9.18 3.24
CA LEU A 102 -17.83 8.78 4.60
C LEU A 102 -17.18 9.68 5.66
N LEU A 103 -15.88 9.98 5.52
CA LEU A 103 -15.16 10.86 6.44
C LEU A 103 -15.72 12.29 6.41
N LEU A 104 -16.01 12.83 5.23
CA LEU A 104 -16.67 14.14 5.07
C LEU A 104 -18.06 14.15 5.70
N GLY A 105 -18.84 13.08 5.53
CA GLY A 105 -20.16 12.96 6.16
C GLY A 105 -20.10 13.00 7.68
N ILE A 106 -19.13 12.30 8.28
CA ILE A 106 -18.91 12.33 9.73
C ILE A 106 -18.52 13.74 10.21
N ASP A 107 -17.62 14.41 9.48
CA ASP A 107 -17.21 15.77 9.81
C ASP A 107 -18.38 16.77 9.78
N LEU A 108 -19.25 16.68 8.78
CA LEU A 108 -20.46 17.50 8.69
C LEU A 108 -21.44 17.24 9.85
N VAL A 109 -21.62 15.99 10.26
CA VAL A 109 -22.47 15.64 11.40
C VAL A 109 -21.90 16.22 12.70
N ILE A 110 -20.59 16.07 12.93
CA ILE A 110 -19.91 16.62 14.12
C ILE A 110 -20.03 18.15 14.14
N ASN A 111 -19.77 18.81 13.02
CA ASN A 111 -19.88 20.26 12.90
C ASN A 111 -21.32 20.73 13.14
N GLY A 112 -22.32 20.01 12.59
CA GLY A 112 -23.73 20.32 12.80
C GLY A 112 -24.16 20.19 14.26
N ILE A 113 -23.78 19.10 14.94
CA ILE A 113 -24.08 18.91 16.37
C ILE A 113 -23.38 19.98 17.22
N THR A 114 -22.10 20.25 16.93
CA THR A 114 -21.31 21.25 17.67
C THR A 114 -21.92 22.64 17.54
N ALA A 115 -22.30 23.04 16.33
CA ALA A 115 -22.99 24.30 16.09
C ALA A 115 -24.31 24.40 16.87
N PHE A 116 -25.14 23.36 16.81
CA PHE A 116 -26.41 23.30 17.51
C PHE A 116 -26.27 23.41 19.03
N VAL A 117 -25.33 22.66 19.62
CA VAL A 117 -25.08 22.67 21.07
C VAL A 117 -24.55 24.03 21.53
N VAL A 118 -23.61 24.62 20.79
CA VAL A 118 -23.02 25.90 21.21
C VAL A 118 -24.03 27.03 21.08
N GLU A 119 -24.80 27.11 20.00
CA GLU A 119 -25.85 28.13 19.86
C GLU A 119 -26.89 28.04 20.98
N ARG A 120 -27.30 26.81 21.34
CA ARG A 120 -28.38 26.61 22.31
C ARG A 120 -27.95 26.81 23.77
N PHE A 121 -26.70 26.47 24.11
CA PHE A 121 -26.23 26.45 25.50
C PHE A 121 -25.20 27.54 25.83
N PHE A 122 -24.57 28.16 24.84
CA PHE A 122 -23.56 29.20 25.03
C PHE A 122 -23.91 30.45 24.21
N SER A 123 -24.07 31.60 24.87
CA SER A 123 -24.33 32.89 24.20
C SER A 123 -23.10 33.48 23.49
N ARG A 124 -22.20 32.64 22.96
CA ARG A 124 -21.01 33.07 22.21
C ARG A 124 -21.04 32.42 20.83
N PRO A 125 -20.93 33.19 19.73
CA PRO A 125 -20.81 32.60 18.41
C PRO A 125 -19.52 31.79 18.34
N LEU A 126 -19.59 30.56 17.80
CA LEU A 126 -18.42 29.77 17.48
C LEU A 126 -17.57 30.51 16.45
N LEU A 127 -16.27 30.61 16.71
CA LEU A 127 -15.33 30.89 15.63
C LEU A 127 -15.39 29.70 14.67
N PRO A 128 -15.51 29.92 13.35
CA PRO A 128 -15.38 28.84 12.39
C PRO A 128 -14.03 28.16 12.63
N PHE A 129 -14.04 26.85 12.80
CA PHE A 129 -12.82 26.08 12.99
C PHE A 129 -12.08 26.03 11.64
N TYR A 130 -11.32 27.08 11.35
CA TYR A 130 -10.43 27.09 10.20
C TYR A 130 -9.21 26.21 10.52
N PRO A 131 -8.82 25.29 9.62
CA PRO A 131 -7.55 24.60 9.77
C PRO A 131 -6.42 25.65 9.88
N VAL A 132 -5.51 25.43 10.83
CA VAL A 132 -4.37 26.29 11.16
C VAL A 132 -3.53 26.49 9.89
N GLY A 133 -3.83 27.53 9.11
CA GLY A 133 -3.27 27.75 7.77
C GLY A 133 -4.12 28.67 6.87
N PHE A 134 -5.42 28.83 7.13
CA PHE A 134 -6.29 29.67 6.29
C PHE A 134 -6.08 31.20 6.47
N LYS A 135 -5.39 31.63 7.54
CA LYS A 135 -5.18 33.06 7.84
C LYS A 135 -4.29 33.80 6.82
N SER A 136 -3.48 33.10 6.02
CA SER A 136 -2.51 33.77 5.14
C SER A 136 -3.04 34.15 3.75
N ILE A 137 -4.21 33.66 3.34
CA ILE A 137 -4.67 33.81 1.94
C ILE A 137 -5.67 34.95 1.74
N PHE A 138 -6.43 35.36 2.76
CA PHE A 138 -7.59 36.25 2.59
C PHE A 138 -7.55 37.58 3.36
N TRP A 139 -6.48 37.88 4.11
CA TRP A 139 -6.39 39.14 4.85
C TRP A 139 -5.09 39.88 4.55
N THR A 140 -5.08 40.61 3.44
CA THR A 140 -4.31 41.84 3.32
C THR A 140 -5.32 42.98 3.10
N PRO A 141 -5.41 43.97 3.99
CA PRO A 141 -6.27 45.11 3.75
C PRO A 141 -5.70 45.95 2.60
N ILE A 142 -6.50 46.15 1.54
CA ILE A 142 -6.20 47.08 0.44
C ILE A 142 -6.44 48.51 0.94
N SER A 143 -5.58 49.01 1.82
CA SER A 143 -5.59 50.41 2.26
C SER A 143 -4.22 51.08 2.24
N GLU A 144 -3.27 50.55 1.47
CA GLU A 144 -1.97 51.18 1.22
C GLU A 144 -1.59 51.17 -0.27
N ILE A 145 -2.51 51.61 -1.14
CA ILE A 145 -2.18 52.15 -2.48
C ILE A 145 -3.04 53.39 -2.70
#